data_AF-A0A9P0CW33-F1
#
_entry.id   AF-A0A9P0CW33-F1
#
_cell.length_a   1.000
_cell.length_b   1.000
_cell.length_c   1.000
_cell.angle_alpha   90.00
_cell.angle_beta   90.00
_cell.angle_gamma   90.00
#
_symmetry.space_group_name_H-M   'P 1'
#
loop_
_entity.id
_entity.type
_entity.pdbx_description
1 polymer ?
#
loop_
_entity_poly.entity_id
_entity_poly.type
_entity_poly.pdbx_seq_one_letter_code
_entity_poly.pdbx_strand_id
1 'polypeptide(L)'
;MDNVKNKTTRAPNFSTREKHVLFDIISKYKDIIENKKTDASSTSDKLKAWARNSLEFNSVSPNFVSRPILSLKKFYENKKKEVRKQVAEERKEVLLTGGGSLPQISKDSDQEKLLGIMNPDTVFGINTPFGSDAYLIPNTVDNEENDTPKVQDHEDIVIKTHEDPNNEISESIPWKKYKASDLATPITSCLKTPNKQNTSRRRPATVVRALTSSTLAEKYERLVDMSLSIAQMELTKMKNYETFNSLKLENLKLDIEIRKRKTEITPKI
;
A
#
# COMPACT_ATOMS: atom_id res chain seq x y z
N MET A 1 14.46 0.60 -35.06
CA MET A 1 14.51 1.38 -33.80
C MET A 1 14.75 0.39 -32.68
N ASP A 2 15.95 0.43 -32.12
CA ASP A 2 16.44 -0.59 -31.19
C ASP A 2 15.71 -0.54 -29.85
N ASN A 3 15.05 -1.64 -29.51
CA ASN A 3 14.46 -1.86 -28.19
C ASN A 3 15.58 -2.19 -27.20
N VAL A 4 16.27 -1.14 -26.72
CA VAL A 4 17.24 -1.25 -25.63
C VAL A 4 16.47 -1.59 -24.36
N LYS A 5 16.38 -2.88 -24.07
CA LYS A 5 15.98 -3.39 -22.75
C LYS A 5 17.01 -2.90 -21.73
N ASN A 6 16.75 -1.75 -21.10
CA ASN A 6 17.51 -1.28 -19.95
C ASN A 6 17.43 -2.36 -18.86
N LYS A 7 18.47 -3.19 -18.76
CA LYS A 7 18.67 -4.07 -17.59
C LYS A 7 18.76 -3.15 -16.39
N THR A 8 17.73 -3.15 -15.55
CA THR A 8 17.73 -2.40 -14.31
C THR A 8 18.81 -2.98 -13.40
N THR A 9 19.92 -2.26 -13.27
CA THR A 9 20.92 -2.55 -12.24
C THR A 9 20.23 -2.36 -10.88
N ARG A 10 20.43 -3.33 -9.98
CA ARG A 10 19.84 -3.23 -8.65
C ARG A 10 20.42 -2.00 -7.96
N ALA A 11 19.55 -1.16 -7.41
CA ALA A 11 19.99 -0.03 -6.60
C ALA A 11 20.79 -0.54 -5.38
N PRO A 12 21.81 0.20 -4.93
CA PRO A 12 22.59 -0.19 -3.75
C PRO A 12 21.69 -0.25 -2.51
N ASN A 13 22.01 -1.19 -1.62
CA ASN A 13 21.35 -1.33 -0.33
C ASN A 13 21.50 -0.05 0.51
N PHE A 14 20.61 0.14 1.48
CA PHE A 14 20.70 1.24 2.44
C PHE A 14 21.73 0.91 3.52
N SER A 15 22.73 1.77 3.67
CA SER A 15 23.68 1.74 4.77
C SER A 15 22.98 2.10 6.08
N THR A 16 23.47 1.59 7.21
CA THR A 16 22.95 1.90 8.57
C THR A 16 22.83 3.40 8.82
N ARG A 17 23.79 4.21 8.35
CA ARG A 17 23.72 5.68 8.46
C ARG A 17 22.57 6.27 7.64
N GLU A 18 22.34 5.78 6.43
CA GLU A 18 21.23 6.21 5.58
C GLU A 18 19.88 5.85 6.22
N LYS A 19 19.76 4.67 6.85
CA LYS A 19 18.53 4.28 7.53
C LYS A 19 18.18 5.25 8.65
N HIS A 20 19.15 5.55 9.51
CA HIS A 20 18.95 6.48 10.63
C HIS A 20 18.55 7.88 10.15
N VAL A 21 19.28 8.44 9.18
CA VAL A 21 18.94 9.75 8.60
C VAL A 21 17.53 9.74 8.01
N LEU A 22 17.14 8.66 7.33
CA LEU A 22 15.80 8.53 6.77
C LEU A 22 14.73 8.48 7.87
N PHE A 23 14.95 7.74 8.96
CA PHE A 23 14.03 7.69 10.09
C PHE A 23 13.89 9.05 10.78
N ASP A 24 15.00 9.76 10.98
CA ASP A 24 14.99 11.09 11.59
C ASP A 24 14.21 12.10 10.74
N ILE A 25 14.36 12.06 9.42
CA ILE A 25 13.60 12.91 8.48
C ILE A 25 12.11 12.52 8.50
N ILE A 26 11.78 11.23 8.43
CA ILE A 26 10.38 10.76 8.45
C ILE A 26 9.70 11.15 9.75
N SER A 27 10.41 11.08 10.89
CA SER A 27 9.90 11.46 12.21
C SER A 27 9.32 12.88 12.23
N LYS A 28 9.96 13.83 11.51
CA LYS A 28 9.49 15.22 11.39
C LYS A 28 8.12 15.36 10.70
N TYR A 29 7.79 14.44 9.81
CA TYR A 29 6.54 14.46 9.01
C TYR A 29 5.62 13.27 9.35
N LYS A 30 5.81 12.63 10.52
CA LYS A 30 5.12 11.39 10.90
C LYS A 30 3.60 11.53 10.87
N ASP A 31 3.07 12.67 11.31
CA ASP A 31 1.62 12.90 11.42
C ASP A 31 0.94 12.94 10.04
N ILE A 32 1.68 13.32 9.00
CA ILE A 32 1.18 13.33 7.62
C ILE A 32 1.34 11.94 6.99
N ILE A 33 2.51 11.32 7.19
CA ILE A 33 2.89 10.04 6.55
C ILE A 33 2.09 8.86 7.13
N GLU A 34 1.92 8.80 8.44
CA GLU A 34 1.16 7.74 9.14
C GLU A 34 -0.33 8.07 9.30
N ASN A 35 -0.81 9.16 8.70
CA ASN A 35 -2.23 9.47 8.68
C ASN A 35 -3.03 8.34 7.99
N LYS A 36 -4.07 7.82 8.65
CA LYS A 36 -4.92 6.74 8.12
C LYS A 36 -5.95 7.23 7.08
N LYS A 37 -6.16 8.54 6.95
CA LYS A 37 -7.11 9.11 5.97
C LYS A 37 -6.71 8.78 4.53
N THR A 38 -7.73 8.53 3.70
CA THR A 38 -7.60 8.17 2.27
C THR A 38 -8.14 9.24 1.33
N ASP A 39 -8.48 10.41 1.86
CA ASP A 39 -9.06 11.53 1.12
C ASP A 39 -8.08 12.07 0.06
N ALA A 40 -8.59 12.69 -1.00
CA ALA A 40 -7.75 13.25 -2.07
C ALA A 40 -6.73 14.28 -1.56
N SER A 41 -7.14 15.15 -0.63
CA SER A 41 -6.27 16.11 0.04
C SER A 41 -5.16 15.41 0.84
N SER A 42 -5.52 14.43 1.68
CA SER A 42 -4.56 13.66 2.47
C SER A 42 -3.55 12.89 1.61
N THR A 43 -3.98 12.39 0.45
CA THR A 43 -3.11 11.73 -0.52
C THR A 43 -2.13 12.73 -1.15
N SER A 44 -2.61 13.90 -1.54
CA SER A 44 -1.77 14.99 -2.05
C SER A 44 -0.72 15.42 -1.01
N ASP A 45 -1.13 15.57 0.25
CA ASP A 45 -0.25 16.02 1.33
C ASP A 45 0.81 14.96 1.66
N LYS A 46 0.46 13.67 1.65
CA LYS A 46 1.43 12.57 1.74
C LYS A 46 2.44 12.62 0.60
N LEU A 47 2.00 12.85 -0.65
CA LEU A 47 2.92 12.96 -1.79
C LEU A 47 3.88 14.14 -1.64
N LYS A 48 3.40 15.30 -1.19
CA LYS A 48 4.23 16.48 -0.89
C LYS A 48 5.22 16.21 0.23
N ALA A 49 4.79 15.55 1.31
CA ALA A 49 5.66 15.16 2.42
C ALA A 49 6.78 14.22 1.94
N TRP A 50 6.46 13.21 1.13
CA TRP A 50 7.46 12.33 0.54
C TRP A 50 8.42 13.05 -0.42
N ALA A 51 7.95 14.05 -1.17
CA ALA A 51 8.82 14.87 -2.00
C ALA A 51 9.80 15.70 -1.15
N ARG A 52 9.33 16.31 -0.06
CA ARG A 52 10.19 17.03 0.90
C ARG A 52 11.20 16.10 1.56
N ASN A 53 10.78 14.94 2.03
CA ASN A 53 11.68 13.93 2.59
C ASN A 53 12.78 13.53 1.61
N SER A 54 12.44 13.32 0.34
CA SER A 54 13.42 12.96 -0.67
C SER A 54 14.41 14.09 -0.93
N LEU A 55 13.96 15.34 -0.95
CA LEU A 55 14.84 16.50 -1.11
C LEU A 55 15.80 16.62 0.08
N GLU A 56 15.29 16.53 1.31
CA GLU A 56 16.08 16.62 2.53
C GLU A 56 17.04 15.44 2.70
N PHE A 57 16.61 14.23 2.36
CA PHE A 57 17.47 13.05 2.38
C PHE A 57 18.61 13.18 1.37
N ASN A 58 18.30 13.66 0.16
CA ASN A 58 19.30 13.80 -0.90
C ASN A 58 20.27 14.96 -0.61
N SER A 59 19.84 16.03 0.06
CA SER A 59 20.73 17.14 0.46
C SER A 59 21.72 16.74 1.56
N VAL A 60 21.32 15.83 2.46
CA VAL A 60 22.17 15.29 3.54
C VAL A 60 22.86 13.98 3.12
N SER A 61 22.66 13.53 1.87
CA SER A 61 22.97 12.16 1.42
C SER A 61 24.34 11.65 1.92
N PRO A 62 24.38 10.75 2.91
CA PRO A 62 25.62 10.44 3.63
C PRO A 62 26.64 9.66 2.78
N ASN A 63 26.21 9.12 1.63
CA ASN A 63 27.03 8.36 0.69
C ASN A 63 27.07 8.99 -0.71
N PHE A 64 26.63 10.25 -0.87
CA PHE A 64 26.51 10.93 -2.18
C PHE A 64 25.63 10.20 -3.21
N VAL A 65 24.79 9.26 -2.76
CA VAL A 65 23.84 8.53 -3.61
C VAL A 65 22.46 9.17 -3.46
N SER A 66 21.97 9.76 -4.54
CA SER A 66 20.60 10.26 -4.60
C SER A 66 19.61 9.10 -4.72
N ARG A 67 18.58 9.09 -3.88
CA ARG A 67 17.54 8.08 -3.89
C ARG A 67 16.21 8.70 -4.36
N PRO A 68 15.50 8.05 -5.29
CA PRO A 68 14.20 8.55 -5.73
C PRO A 68 13.15 8.33 -4.64
N ILE A 69 12.11 9.16 -4.65
CA ILE A 69 10.97 9.10 -3.70
C ILE A 69 10.42 7.68 -3.53
N LEU A 70 10.24 6.97 -4.65
CA LEU A 70 9.70 5.60 -4.65
C LEU A 70 10.61 4.61 -3.90
N SER A 71 11.94 4.80 -3.96
CA SER A 71 12.89 3.95 -3.23
C SER A 71 12.79 4.18 -1.73
N LEU A 72 12.75 5.44 -1.30
CA LEU A 72 12.61 5.80 0.12
C LEU A 72 11.29 5.30 0.71
N LYS A 73 10.18 5.55 0.00
CA LYS A 73 8.85 5.07 0.39
C LYS A 73 8.82 3.54 0.49
N LYS A 74 9.34 2.84 -0.51
CA LYS A 74 9.37 1.37 -0.51
C LYS A 74 10.23 0.81 0.63
N PHE A 75 11.38 1.42 0.90
CA PHE A 75 12.25 1.05 2.01
C PHE A 75 11.50 1.16 3.34
N TYR A 76 10.88 2.31 3.60
CA TYR A 76 10.13 2.56 4.82
C TYR A 76 8.96 1.58 4.98
N GLU A 77 8.15 1.36 3.93
CA GLU A 77 7.05 0.39 3.97
C GLU A 77 7.51 -1.04 4.25
N ASN A 78 8.66 -1.45 3.69
CA ASN A 78 9.24 -2.76 3.98
C ASN A 78 9.67 -2.85 5.45
N LYS A 79 10.31 -1.81 5.99
CA LYS A 79 10.72 -1.79 7.39
C LYS A 79 9.53 -1.79 8.36
N LYS A 80 8.45 -1.07 8.03
CA LYS A 80 7.20 -1.15 8.81
C LYS A 80 6.64 -2.56 8.87
N LYS A 81 6.70 -3.31 7.76
CA LYS A 81 6.24 -4.71 7.72
C LYS A 81 7.12 -5.62 8.57
N GLU A 82 8.42 -5.42 8.51
CA GLU A 82 9.39 -6.18 9.30
C GLU A 82 9.16 -5.97 10.80
N VAL A 83 9.00 -4.72 11.24
CA VAL A 83 8.73 -4.41 12.66
C VAL A 83 7.38 -4.97 13.11
N ARG A 84 6.30 -4.84 12.32
CA ARG A 84 5.01 -5.47 12.66
C ARG A 84 5.12 -6.99 12.78
N LYS A 85 5.94 -7.62 11.93
CA LYS A 85 6.17 -9.07 11.98
C LYS A 85 6.89 -9.44 13.27
N GLN A 86 7.96 -8.74 13.63
CA GLN A 86 8.72 -8.98 14.86
C GLN A 86 7.82 -8.81 16.09
N VAL A 87 7.05 -7.72 16.19
CA VAL A 87 6.13 -7.49 17.30
C VAL A 87 5.05 -8.58 17.39
N ALA A 88 4.52 -9.04 16.26
CA ALA A 88 3.54 -10.13 16.24
C ALA A 88 4.15 -11.48 16.66
N GLU A 89 5.40 -11.75 16.28
CA GLU A 89 6.15 -12.93 16.71
C GLU A 89 6.44 -12.88 18.21
N GLU A 90 6.94 -11.75 18.73
CA GLU A 90 7.12 -11.49 20.16
C GLU A 90 5.83 -11.74 20.95
N ARG A 91 4.70 -11.18 20.49
CA ARG A 91 3.40 -11.35 21.15
C ARG A 91 2.94 -12.80 21.12
N LYS A 92 3.16 -13.52 20.01
CA LYS A 92 2.82 -14.93 19.89
C LYS A 92 3.65 -15.79 20.86
N GLU A 93 4.94 -15.51 20.98
CA GLU A 93 5.83 -16.23 21.90
C GLU A 93 5.42 -16.03 23.36
N VAL A 94 5.05 -14.81 23.74
CA VAL A 94 4.50 -14.49 25.08
C VAL A 94 3.25 -15.30 25.39
N LEU A 95 2.34 -15.45 24.41
CA LEU A 95 1.08 -16.19 24.60
C LEU A 95 1.26 -17.71 24.57
N LEU A 96 2.30 -18.23 23.92
CA LEU A 96 2.53 -19.67 23.75
C LEU A 96 3.21 -20.30 24.97
N THR A 97 3.94 -19.52 25.77
CA THR A 97 4.66 -20.06 26.92
C THR A 97 3.72 -20.50 28.03
N GLY A 98 3.49 -21.82 28.12
CA GLY A 98 2.94 -22.50 29.30
C GLY A 98 3.91 -22.50 30.50
N GLY A 99 4.47 -21.34 30.86
CA GLY A 99 5.38 -21.17 32.02
C GLY A 99 6.88 -21.11 31.73
N GLY A 100 7.31 -21.03 30.47
CA GLY A 100 8.73 -20.86 30.09
C GLY A 100 9.19 -19.39 30.09
N SER A 101 10.48 -19.15 30.33
CA SER A 101 11.08 -17.81 30.24
C SER A 101 11.02 -17.28 28.80
N LEU A 102 10.64 -16.00 28.65
CA LEU A 102 10.61 -15.30 27.38
C LEU A 102 12.01 -15.28 26.73
N PRO A 103 12.12 -15.54 25.41
CA PRO A 103 13.38 -15.33 24.69
C PRO A 103 13.73 -13.83 24.72
N GLN A 104 14.95 -13.52 25.15
CA GLN A 104 15.49 -12.16 25.13
C GLN A 104 15.82 -11.78 23.69
N ILE A 105 14.83 -11.27 22.96
CA ILE A 105 15.05 -10.70 21.64
C ILE A 105 15.76 -9.37 21.85
N SER A 106 17.00 -9.29 21.37
CA SER A 106 17.78 -8.05 21.39
C SER A 106 17.05 -7.03 20.51
N LYS A 107 16.47 -5.99 21.12
CA LYS A 107 15.80 -4.92 20.36
C LYS A 107 16.84 -4.22 19.49
N ASP A 108 16.63 -4.27 18.18
CA ASP A 108 17.48 -3.55 17.23
C ASP A 108 17.25 -2.04 17.39
N SER A 109 18.31 -1.23 17.40
CA SER A 109 18.23 0.24 17.48
C SER A 109 17.34 0.81 16.37
N ASP A 110 17.33 0.18 15.19
CA ASP A 110 16.45 0.55 14.07
C ASP A 110 14.96 0.32 14.41
N GLN A 111 14.64 -0.76 15.13
CA GLN A 111 13.26 -1.16 15.48
C GLN A 111 12.65 -0.18 16.49
N GLU A 112 13.39 0.20 17.52
CA GLU A 112 12.92 1.13 18.55
C GLU A 112 12.57 2.50 17.97
N LYS A 113 13.44 3.05 17.11
CA LYS A 113 13.17 4.31 16.41
C LYS A 113 11.92 4.22 15.54
N LEU A 114 11.75 3.11 14.82
CA LEU A 114 10.59 2.94 13.94
C LEU A 114 9.28 2.82 14.73
N LEU A 115 9.30 2.12 15.88
CA LEU A 115 8.16 2.03 16.78
C LEU A 115 7.72 3.41 17.29
N GLY A 116 8.65 4.32 17.57
CA GLY A 116 8.32 5.70 17.97
C GLY A 116 7.73 6.57 16.85
N ILE A 117 7.94 6.20 15.58
CA ILE A 117 7.40 6.92 14.41
C ILE A 117 6.04 6.35 14.00
N MET A 118 5.88 5.03 14.09
CA MET A 118 4.66 4.33 13.66
C MET A 118 3.48 4.58 14.58
N ASN A 119 2.26 4.48 14.03
CA ASN A 119 1.03 4.55 14.83
C ASN A 119 0.91 3.28 15.71
N PRO A 120 0.77 3.40 17.04
CA PRO A 120 0.77 2.27 17.97
C PRO A 120 -0.38 1.30 17.69
N ASP A 121 -1.58 1.78 17.39
CA ASP A 121 -2.74 0.93 17.08
C ASP A 121 -2.50 0.05 15.85
N THR A 122 -1.68 0.51 14.90
CA THR A 122 -1.34 -0.27 13.70
C THR A 122 -0.31 -1.36 13.96
N VAL A 123 0.41 -1.26 15.08
CA VAL A 123 1.47 -2.18 15.47
C VAL A 123 0.94 -3.19 16.49
N PHE A 124 0.32 -2.71 17.55
CA PHE A 124 -0.15 -3.52 18.67
C PHE A 124 -1.64 -3.92 18.56
N GLY A 125 -2.40 -3.25 17.68
CA GLY A 125 -3.84 -3.37 17.62
C GLY A 125 -4.54 -2.38 18.54
N ILE A 126 -5.86 -2.32 18.45
CA ILE A 126 -6.69 -1.49 19.34
C ILE A 126 -6.91 -2.28 20.62
N ASN A 127 -6.44 -1.76 21.76
CA ASN A 127 -6.71 -2.36 23.05
C ASN A 127 -8.21 -2.22 23.34
N THR A 128 -8.91 -3.35 23.43
CA THR A 128 -10.33 -3.38 23.80
C THR A 128 -10.49 -4.24 25.06
N PRO A 129 -11.36 -3.84 26.02
CA PRO A 129 -11.54 -4.56 27.27
C PRO A 129 -12.14 -5.97 27.08
N PHE A 130 -12.84 -6.18 25.95
CA PHE A 130 -13.42 -7.47 25.57
C PHE A 130 -12.57 -8.21 24.52
N GLY A 131 -11.39 -7.71 24.20
CA GLY A 131 -10.46 -8.37 23.29
C GLY A 131 -9.91 -9.64 23.93
N SER A 132 -9.87 -10.73 23.15
CA SER A 132 -9.20 -11.98 23.58
C SER A 132 -7.71 -11.78 23.89
N ASP A 133 -7.18 -10.62 23.53
CA ASP A 133 -5.79 -10.21 23.59
C ASP A 133 -5.58 -9.02 24.56
N ALA A 134 -6.61 -8.69 25.37
CA ALA A 134 -6.55 -7.64 26.38
C ALA A 134 -5.40 -7.92 27.35
N TYR A 135 -4.44 -7.01 27.42
CA TYR A 135 -3.39 -7.04 28.43
C TYR A 135 -4.07 -6.96 29.79
N LEU A 136 -4.02 -8.03 30.59
CA LEU A 136 -4.21 -7.94 32.02
C LEU A 136 -3.08 -7.05 32.52
N ILE A 137 -3.34 -5.77 32.71
CA ILE A 137 -2.42 -4.87 33.39
C ILE A 137 -2.19 -5.51 34.77
N PRO A 138 -0.99 -6.01 35.10
CA PRO A 138 -0.69 -6.33 36.47
C PRO A 138 -0.82 -5.01 37.21
N ASN A 139 -1.74 -4.93 38.17
CA ASN A 139 -1.89 -3.78 39.05
C ASN A 139 -0.50 -3.34 39.53
N THR A 140 0.06 -2.30 38.92
CA THR A 140 1.12 -1.53 39.53
C THR A 140 0.43 -0.80 40.65
N VAL A 141 0.69 -1.29 41.87
CA VAL A 141 0.32 -0.64 43.11
C VAL A 141 1.03 0.71 43.14
N ASP A 142 0.37 1.73 42.62
CA ASP A 142 0.62 3.10 43.01
C ASP A 142 -0.66 3.57 43.71
N ASN A 143 -0.57 3.56 45.05
CA ASN A 143 -1.46 4.33 45.90
C ASN A 143 -1.33 5.80 45.48
N GLU A 144 -2.41 6.41 45.03
CA GLU A 144 -2.80 7.74 45.46
C GLU A 144 -4.31 7.96 45.23
N GLU A 145 -4.88 8.74 46.14
CA GLU A 145 -6.24 8.72 46.64
C GLU A 145 -7.33 9.36 45.74
N ASN A 146 -8.58 8.92 46.01
CA ASN A 146 -9.86 9.65 45.94
C ASN A 146 -10.44 10.06 44.57
N ASP A 147 -11.48 9.36 44.12
CA ASP A 147 -12.87 9.69 44.51
C ASP A 147 -13.86 8.67 43.88
N THR A 148 -14.69 8.06 44.73
CA THR A 148 -15.85 7.25 44.31
C THR A 148 -17.13 7.88 44.89
N PRO A 149 -18.25 7.92 44.15
CA PRO A 149 -19.56 7.93 44.77
C PRO A 149 -20.07 6.48 44.90
N LYS A 150 -20.24 6.04 46.15
CA LYS A 150 -20.98 4.84 46.58
C LYS A 150 -22.46 4.93 46.21
N VAL A 151 -23.07 3.79 45.81
CA VAL A 151 -24.40 3.28 46.23
C VAL A 151 -24.38 1.75 45.97
N GLN A 152 -24.23 0.91 47.01
CA GLN A 152 -25.23 -0.01 47.65
C GLN A 152 -25.76 -1.13 46.75
N ASP A 153 -26.00 -2.36 47.17
CA ASP A 153 -25.69 -3.20 48.34
C ASP A 153 -25.91 -4.65 47.84
N HIS A 154 -25.36 -5.62 48.55
CA HIS A 154 -25.45 -7.06 48.28
C HIS A 154 -26.89 -7.59 48.20
N GLU A 155 -27.21 -8.31 47.12
CA GLU A 155 -28.12 -9.46 47.20
C GLU A 155 -27.45 -10.67 46.54
N ASP A 156 -27.26 -11.72 47.34
CA ASP A 156 -26.79 -13.03 46.91
C ASP A 156 -27.81 -13.65 45.95
N ILE A 157 -27.49 -13.69 44.65
CA ILE A 157 -28.25 -14.51 43.70
C ILE A 157 -27.85 -15.97 43.92
N VAL A 158 -28.66 -16.65 44.73
CA VAL A 158 -28.71 -18.11 44.83
C VAL A 158 -29.00 -18.67 43.43
N ILE A 159 -27.98 -19.28 42.81
CA ILE A 159 -28.15 -20.06 41.60
C ILE A 159 -28.99 -21.30 41.97
N LYS A 160 -30.31 -21.22 41.73
CA LYS A 160 -31.16 -22.42 41.69
C LYS A 160 -30.69 -23.28 40.53
N THR A 161 -30.05 -24.41 40.84
CA THR A 161 -29.88 -25.50 39.89
C THR A 161 -31.27 -25.98 39.47
N HIS A 162 -31.61 -25.76 38.21
CA HIS A 162 -32.79 -26.36 37.59
C HIS A 162 -32.47 -27.84 37.39
N GLU A 163 -33.04 -28.70 38.21
CA GLU A 163 -33.01 -30.15 38.01
C GLU A 163 -33.96 -30.50 36.88
N ASP A 164 -33.41 -30.77 35.69
CA ASP A 164 -34.14 -31.39 34.60
C ASP A 164 -34.32 -32.89 34.90
N PRO A 165 -35.55 -33.46 34.86
CA PRO A 165 -35.83 -34.81 35.34
C PRO A 165 -35.51 -35.93 34.33
N ASN A 166 -34.65 -35.72 33.34
CA ASN A 166 -34.21 -36.76 32.42
C ASN A 166 -32.70 -37.02 32.55
N ASN A 167 -32.31 -37.53 33.72
CA ASN A 167 -30.99 -38.10 33.96
C ASN A 167 -30.97 -39.58 33.55
N GLU A 168 -30.99 -39.85 32.23
CA GLU A 168 -30.49 -41.12 31.72
C GLU A 168 -28.97 -40.98 31.56
N ILE A 169 -28.26 -41.47 32.58
CA ILE A 169 -26.88 -41.96 32.60
C ILE A 169 -26.03 -41.48 31.40
N SER A 170 -25.39 -40.31 31.56
CA SER A 170 -24.29 -39.91 30.69
C SER A 170 -23.07 -40.75 31.04
N GLU A 171 -22.92 -41.89 30.36
CA GLU A 171 -21.63 -42.56 30.26
C GLU A 171 -20.59 -41.55 29.78
N SER A 172 -19.49 -41.42 30.52
CA SER A 172 -18.35 -40.58 30.14
C SER A 172 -17.84 -41.01 28.76
N ILE A 173 -18.25 -40.31 27.71
CA ILE A 173 -17.84 -40.64 26.34
C ILE A 173 -16.32 -40.46 26.25
N PRO A 174 -15.54 -41.52 25.98
CA PRO A 174 -14.10 -41.40 25.89
C PRO A 174 -13.75 -40.74 24.55
N TRP A 175 -13.44 -39.45 24.58
CA TRP A 175 -13.02 -38.64 23.43
C TRP A 175 -11.81 -39.21 22.65
N LYS A 176 -11.12 -40.22 23.21
CA LYS A 176 -10.02 -40.95 22.55
C LYS A 176 -10.44 -41.93 21.44
N LYS A 177 -11.74 -42.20 21.25
CA LYS A 177 -12.19 -43.20 20.26
C LYS A 177 -12.52 -42.65 18.87
N TYR A 178 -12.70 -41.34 18.71
CA TYR A 178 -13.10 -40.78 17.42
C TYR A 178 -11.89 -40.53 16.52
N LYS A 179 -11.94 -41.09 15.31
CA LYS A 179 -11.01 -40.77 14.21
C LYS A 179 -11.66 -39.71 13.32
N ALA A 180 -10.87 -38.93 12.60
CA ALA A 180 -11.38 -37.91 11.68
C ALA A 180 -12.34 -38.48 10.60
N SER A 181 -12.23 -39.77 10.28
CA SER A 181 -13.15 -40.51 9.42
C SER A 181 -14.57 -40.59 9.98
N ASP A 182 -14.73 -40.61 11.30
CA ASP A 182 -16.00 -40.85 11.99
C ASP A 182 -16.85 -39.57 12.07
N LEU A 183 -16.23 -38.43 11.75
CA LEU A 183 -16.86 -37.11 11.63
C LEU A 183 -17.20 -36.76 10.17
N ALA A 184 -16.91 -37.65 9.21
CA ALA A 184 -17.19 -37.42 7.81
C ALA A 184 -18.70 -37.54 7.55
N THR A 185 -19.39 -36.41 7.46
CA THR A 185 -20.79 -36.37 7.03
C THR A 185 -20.90 -36.60 5.52
N PRO A 186 -21.91 -37.34 5.04
CA PRO A 186 -22.14 -37.51 3.61
C PRO A 186 -22.39 -36.14 2.95
N ILE A 187 -21.71 -35.90 1.83
CA ILE A 187 -21.86 -34.65 1.06
C ILE A 187 -23.33 -34.51 0.63
N THR A 188 -23.94 -33.38 0.99
CA THR A 188 -25.32 -33.05 0.61
C THR A 188 -25.49 -33.11 -0.90
N SER A 189 -26.68 -33.47 -1.38
CA SER A 189 -26.96 -33.65 -2.81
C SER A 189 -26.60 -32.43 -3.66
N CYS A 190 -26.69 -31.21 -3.10
CA CYS A 190 -26.32 -29.99 -3.82
C CYS A 190 -24.80 -29.80 -4.00
N LEU A 191 -23.97 -30.50 -3.22
CA LEU A 191 -22.50 -30.42 -3.29
C LEU A 191 -21.88 -31.59 -4.05
N LYS A 192 -22.69 -32.53 -4.56
CA LYS A 192 -22.21 -33.61 -5.44
C LYS A 192 -21.88 -33.04 -6.82
N THR A 193 -20.64 -32.63 -7.04
CA THR A 193 -20.16 -32.31 -8.40
C THR A 193 -20.02 -33.59 -9.22
N PRO A 194 -20.40 -33.62 -10.50
CA PRO A 194 -20.16 -34.78 -11.36
C PRO A 194 -18.66 -35.05 -11.45
N ASN A 195 -18.31 -36.32 -11.31
CA ASN A 195 -16.96 -36.88 -11.26
C ASN A 195 -16.04 -36.29 -12.34
N LYS A 196 -15.34 -35.19 -12.02
CA LYS A 196 -14.22 -34.72 -12.84
C LYS A 196 -13.05 -35.62 -12.51
N GLN A 197 -12.68 -36.44 -13.49
CA GLN A 197 -11.45 -37.21 -13.48
C GLN A 197 -10.32 -36.32 -12.95
N ASN A 198 -9.58 -36.88 -11.99
CA ASN A 198 -8.52 -36.23 -11.24
C ASN A 198 -7.44 -35.74 -12.23
N THR A 199 -7.57 -34.52 -12.73
CA THR A 199 -6.53 -33.90 -13.52
C THR A 199 -5.36 -33.69 -12.57
N SER A 200 -4.21 -34.28 -12.92
CA SER A 200 -2.94 -34.10 -12.24
C SER A 200 -2.82 -32.64 -11.78
N ARG A 201 -2.46 -32.41 -10.51
CA ARG A 201 -2.14 -31.09 -9.93
C ARG A 201 -0.94 -30.39 -10.61
N ARG A 202 -0.63 -30.70 -11.87
CA ARG A 202 0.15 -29.81 -12.70
C ARG A 202 -0.71 -28.58 -12.93
N ARG A 203 -0.21 -27.42 -12.48
CA ARG A 203 -0.71 -26.12 -12.92
C ARG A 203 -1.00 -26.23 -14.42
N PRO A 204 -2.14 -25.74 -14.93
CA PRO A 204 -2.23 -25.55 -16.36
C PRO A 204 -0.98 -24.75 -16.74
N ALA A 205 -0.20 -25.28 -17.68
CA ALA A 205 0.74 -24.45 -18.40
C ALA A 205 -0.16 -23.48 -19.16
N THR A 206 -0.63 -22.45 -18.47
CA THR A 206 -1.23 -21.29 -19.07
C THR A 206 -0.11 -20.76 -19.93
N VAL A 207 -0.10 -21.18 -21.19
CA VAL A 207 0.58 -20.44 -22.24
C VAL A 207 0.02 -19.05 -22.05
N VAL A 208 0.81 -18.18 -21.44
CA VAL A 208 0.43 -16.79 -21.22
C VAL A 208 0.26 -16.24 -22.61
N ARG A 209 -0.97 -16.31 -23.12
CA ARG A 209 -1.34 -15.74 -24.39
C ARG A 209 -1.08 -14.26 -24.18
N ALA A 210 -0.02 -13.75 -24.78
CA ALA A 210 0.39 -12.37 -24.59
C ALA A 210 -0.84 -11.48 -24.80
N LEU A 211 -1.02 -10.50 -23.92
CA LEU A 211 -2.20 -9.61 -23.92
C LEU A 211 -2.46 -8.96 -25.29
N THR A 212 -1.46 -8.95 -26.17
CA THR A 212 -1.48 -8.49 -27.57
C THR A 212 -2.40 -9.27 -28.49
N SER A 213 -2.84 -10.48 -28.14
CA SER A 213 -3.74 -11.28 -29.03
C SER A 213 -5.19 -11.35 -28.52
N SER A 214 -5.57 -10.48 -27.59
CA SER A 214 -6.96 -10.37 -27.14
C SER A 214 -7.73 -9.45 -28.07
N THR A 215 -9.00 -9.77 -28.34
CA THR A 215 -9.93 -8.91 -29.09
C THR A 215 -10.06 -7.52 -28.46
N LEU A 216 -9.80 -7.40 -27.16
CA LEU A 216 -9.75 -6.12 -26.46
C LEU A 216 -8.51 -5.31 -26.84
N ALA A 217 -7.34 -5.95 -26.99
CA ALA A 217 -6.10 -5.28 -27.37
C ALA A 217 -6.18 -4.72 -28.79
N GLU A 218 -6.75 -5.48 -29.74
CA GLU A 218 -7.00 -5.02 -31.10
C GLU A 218 -7.86 -3.74 -31.15
N LYS A 219 -8.87 -3.63 -30.27
CA LYS A 219 -9.70 -2.42 -30.17
C LYS A 219 -8.90 -1.22 -29.69
N TYR A 220 -8.01 -1.41 -28.71
CA TYR A 220 -7.13 -0.34 -28.23
C TYR A 220 -6.10 0.08 -29.27
N GLU A 221 -5.50 -0.87 -30.01
CA GLU A 221 -4.58 -0.56 -31.10
C GLU A 221 -5.26 0.29 -32.18
N ARG A 222 -6.47 -0.08 -32.61
CA ARG A 222 -7.25 0.73 -33.57
C ARG A 222 -7.57 2.14 -33.07
N LEU A 223 -7.90 2.28 -31.77
CA LEU A 223 -8.14 3.60 -31.17
C LEU A 223 -6.88 4.45 -31.18
N VAL A 224 -5.72 3.86 -30.87
CA VAL A 224 -4.42 4.54 -30.91
C VAL A 224 -4.10 4.98 -32.33
N ASP A 225 -4.26 4.12 -33.33
CA ASP A 225 -4.02 4.47 -34.73
C ASP A 225 -4.93 5.60 -35.22
N MET A 226 -6.21 5.57 -34.84
CA MET A 226 -7.16 6.64 -35.16
C MET A 226 -6.76 7.97 -34.51
N SER A 227 -6.33 7.94 -33.25
CA SER A 227 -5.85 9.13 -32.55
C SER A 227 -4.56 9.70 -33.17
N LEU A 228 -3.65 8.84 -33.62
CA LEU A 228 -2.44 9.26 -34.32
C LEU A 228 -2.77 9.89 -35.68
N SER A 229 -3.71 9.31 -36.41
CA SER A 229 -4.18 9.85 -37.70
C SER A 229 -4.79 11.25 -37.56
N ILE A 230 -5.63 11.45 -36.53
CA ILE A 230 -6.20 12.77 -36.22
C ILE A 230 -5.10 13.78 -35.91
N ALA A 231 -4.15 13.43 -35.03
CA ALA A 231 -3.04 14.31 -34.68
C ALA A 231 -2.17 14.68 -35.90
N GLN A 232 -1.93 13.73 -36.81
CA GLN A 232 -1.21 13.99 -38.07
C GLN A 232 -1.99 14.96 -38.97
N MET A 233 -3.31 14.80 -39.07
CA MET A 233 -4.17 15.67 -39.87
C MET A 233 -4.21 17.11 -39.31
N GLU A 234 -4.22 17.26 -37.99
CA GLU A 234 -4.11 18.57 -37.34
C GLU A 234 -2.77 19.24 -37.63
N LEU A 235 -1.67 18.47 -37.57
CA LEU A 235 -0.32 18.97 -37.85
C LEU A 235 -0.19 19.43 -39.31
N THR A 236 -0.71 18.67 -40.27
CA THR A 236 -0.71 19.09 -41.69
C THR A 236 -1.57 20.32 -41.92
N LYS A 237 -2.74 20.42 -41.28
CA LYS A 237 -3.58 21.62 -41.33
C LYS A 237 -2.85 22.85 -40.79
N MET A 238 -2.15 22.73 -39.67
CA MET A 238 -1.34 23.82 -39.09
C MET A 238 -0.21 24.25 -40.04
N LYS A 239 0.52 23.29 -40.62
CA LYS A 239 1.56 23.59 -41.62
C LYS A 239 1.02 24.33 -42.83
N ASN A 240 -0.13 23.90 -43.36
CA ASN A 240 -0.77 24.57 -44.50
C ASN A 240 -1.23 25.99 -44.14
N TYR A 241 -1.65 26.22 -42.90
CA TYR A 241 -2.02 27.55 -42.42
C TYR A 241 -0.80 28.48 -42.30
N GLU A 242 0.32 27.96 -41.78
CA GLU A 242 1.59 28.69 -41.70
C GLU A 242 2.12 29.06 -43.08
N THR A 243 2.10 28.13 -44.05
CA THR A 243 2.54 28.42 -45.42
C THR A 243 1.65 29.46 -46.10
N PHE A 244 0.33 29.35 -45.94
CA PHE A 244 -0.61 30.35 -46.45
C PHE A 244 -0.34 31.75 -45.88
N ASN A 245 -0.13 31.85 -44.57
CA ASN A 245 0.18 33.12 -43.91
C ASN A 245 1.52 33.69 -44.38
N SER A 246 2.53 32.83 -44.59
CA SER A 246 3.83 33.23 -45.12
C SER A 246 3.70 33.84 -46.52
N LEU A 247 2.98 33.17 -47.43
CA LEU A 247 2.73 33.68 -48.77
C LEU A 247 1.94 35.00 -48.76
N LYS A 248 0.97 35.12 -47.85
CA LYS A 248 0.20 36.37 -47.67
C LYS A 248 1.09 37.52 -47.23
N LEU A 249 2.01 37.28 -46.29
CA LEU A 249 2.99 38.28 -45.85
C LEU A 249 3.96 38.67 -46.98
N GLU A 250 4.40 37.70 -47.77
CA GLU A 250 5.27 37.94 -48.93
C GLU A 250 4.59 38.81 -49.99
N ASN A 251 3.35 38.49 -50.35
CA ASN A 251 2.56 39.31 -51.28
C ASN A 251 2.39 40.76 -50.77
N LEU A 252 2.08 40.93 -49.48
CA LEU A 252 1.97 42.28 -48.89
C LEU A 252 3.29 43.05 -48.94
N LYS A 253 4.44 42.38 -48.76
CA LYS A 253 5.76 43.02 -48.89
C LYS A 253 6.01 43.48 -50.33
N LEU A 254 5.72 42.64 -51.31
CA LEU A 254 5.84 42.99 -52.73
C LEU A 254 4.94 44.17 -53.10
N ASP A 255 3.69 44.20 -52.60
CA ASP A 255 2.77 45.31 -52.82
C ASP A 255 3.31 46.64 -52.26
N ILE A 256 3.87 46.61 -51.05
CA ILE A 256 4.51 47.79 -50.45
C ILE A 256 5.68 48.26 -51.30
N GLU A 257 6.51 47.34 -51.79
CA GLU A 257 7.67 47.67 -52.61
C GLU A 257 7.28 48.25 -53.97
N ILE A 258 6.25 47.71 -54.62
CA ILE A 258 5.67 48.28 -55.84
C ILE A 258 5.16 49.70 -55.59
N ARG A 259 4.48 49.96 -54.47
CA ARG A 259 4.02 51.31 -54.11
C ARG A 259 5.18 52.29 -53.92
N LYS A 260 6.25 51.87 -53.23
CA LYS A 260 7.45 52.70 -53.04
C LYS A 260 8.11 53.08 -54.36
N ARG A 261 8.32 52.11 -55.26
CA ARG A 261 8.88 52.37 -56.59
C ARG A 261 8.00 53.32 -57.42
N LYS A 262 6.67 53.18 -57.34
CA LYS A 262 5.75 54.11 -58.01
C LYS A 262 5.88 55.54 -57.51
N THR A 263 6.04 55.76 -56.20
CA THR A 263 6.24 57.10 -55.62
C THR A 263 7.60 57.71 -55.98
N GLU A 264 8.62 56.89 -56.23
CA GLU A 264 9.95 57.36 -56.67
C GLU A 264 9.97 57.77 -58.15
N ILE A 265 9.12 57.17 -58.99
CA ILE A 265 9.04 57.42 -60.44
C ILE A 265 8.18 58.66 -60.76
N THR A 266 7.28 59.09 -59.87
CA THR A 266 6.56 60.36 -60.01
C THR A 266 7.32 61.49 -59.32
N PRO A 267 8.22 62.25 -60.00
CA PRO A 267 8.90 63.36 -59.37
C PRO A 267 7.87 64.42 -58.94
N LYS A 268 8.00 64.91 -57.71
CA LYS A 268 7.22 66.05 -57.19
C LYS A 268 7.44 67.24 -58.12
N ILE A 269 6.40 67.62 -58.86
CA ILE A 269 6.28 68.89 -59.58
C ILE A 269 6.08 70.02 -58.57
#